data_AF-A0A1N6CMM6-F1
#
_entry.id   AF-A0A1N6CMM6-F1
#
_cell.length_a   1.000
_cell.length_b   1.000
_cell.length_c   1.000
_cell.angle_alpha   90.00
_cell.angle_beta   90.00
_cell.angle_gamma   90.00
#
_symmetry.space_group_name_H-M   'P 1'
#
loop_
_entity.id
_entity.type
_entity.pdbx_description
1 polymer ?
#
loop_
_entity_poly.entity_id
_entity_poly.type
_entity_poly.pdbx_seq_one_letter_code
_entity_poly.pdbx_strand_id
1 'polypeptide(L)' 'MADSFAARARQIGGQVSLILGWTPDQFWTATPDELLGIFAAMEEAGSPGAPVRPLDRRTLEQLQKDDPDG' A
#
# COMPACT_ATOMS: atom_id res chain seq x y z
N MET A 1 19.00 21.63 1.88
CA MET A 1 18.17 20.89 0.91
C MET A 1 18.79 19.54 0.62
N ALA A 2 18.76 18.66 1.62
CA ALA A 2 18.99 17.23 1.44
C ALA A 2 17.78 16.57 2.09
N ASP A 3 16.64 16.63 1.40
CA ASP A 3 15.68 15.54 1.50
C ASP A 3 16.40 14.31 0.96
N SER A 4 17.29 13.76 1.80
CA SER A 4 18.41 12.95 1.35
C SER A 4 17.90 11.60 0.87
N PHE A 5 18.63 10.99 -0.06
CA PHE A 5 18.41 9.60 -0.47
C PHE A 5 18.16 8.69 0.74
N ALA A 6 18.94 8.85 1.82
CA ALA A 6 18.78 8.08 3.05
C ALA A 6 17.41 8.30 3.74
N ALA A 7 16.89 9.53 3.77
CA ALA A 7 15.58 9.80 4.34
C ALA A 7 14.45 9.13 3.52
N ARG A 8 14.54 9.19 2.19
CA ARG A 8 13.58 8.53 1.28
C ARG A 8 13.70 7.01 1.32
N ALA A 9 14.91 6.47 1.32
CA ALA A 9 15.15 5.04 1.46
C ALA A 9 14.61 4.49 2.78
N ARG A 10 14.75 5.23 3.89
CA ARG A 10 14.15 4.85 5.18
C ARG A 10 12.62 4.85 5.14
N GLN A 11 12.04 5.86 4.50
CA GLN A 11 10.59 5.95 4.35
C GLN A 11 10.04 4.76 3.55
N ILE A 12 10.59 4.51 2.36
CA ILE A 12 10.13 3.44 1.47
C ILE A 12 10.45 2.07 2.08
N GLY A 13 11.65 1.88 2.65
CA GLY A 13 12.04 0.66 3.34
C GLY A 13 11.05 0.28 4.45
N GLY A 14 10.58 1.26 5.23
CA GLY A 14 9.52 1.03 6.23
C GLY A 14 8.17 0.66 5.62
N GLN A 15 7.79 1.31 4.51
CA GLN A 15 6.53 1.03 3.81
C GLN A 15 6.51 -0.39 3.23
N VAL A 16 7.57 -0.82 2.54
CA VAL A 16 7.62 -2.16 1.94
C VAL A 16 7.67 -3.26 3.00
N SER A 17 8.32 -3.03 4.15
CA SER A 17 8.25 -3.96 5.28
C SER A 17 6.84 -4.08 5.85
N LEU A 18 6.11 -2.98 5.98
CA LEU A 18 4.75 -2.98 6.52
C LEU A 18 3.74 -3.62 5.56
N ILE A 19 3.83 -3.31 4.27
CA ILE A 19 2.84 -3.69 3.25
C ILE A 19 3.13 -5.10 2.71
N LEU A 20 4.39 -5.39 2.39
CA LEU A 20 4.80 -6.60 1.69
C LEU A 20 5.45 -7.64 2.63
N GLY A 21 5.68 -7.29 3.90
CA GLY A 21 6.42 -8.15 4.84
C GLY A 21 7.90 -8.28 4.52
N TRP A 22 8.46 -7.36 3.72
CA TRP A 22 9.85 -7.44 3.29
C TRP A 22 10.83 -7.18 4.42
N THR A 23 11.89 -7.98 4.44
CA THR A 23 13.08 -7.72 5.25
C THR A 23 13.91 -6.58 4.65
N PRO A 24 14.81 -5.94 5.44
CA PRO A 24 15.71 -4.91 4.90
C PRO A 24 16.58 -5.40 3.74
N ASP A 25 16.98 -6.67 3.74
CA ASP A 25 17.81 -7.26 2.69
C ASP A 25 17.07 -7.31 1.34
N GLN A 26 15.79 -7.70 1.35
CA GLN A 26 14.94 -7.69 0.17
C GLN A 26 14.77 -6.28 -0.40
N PHE A 27 14.64 -5.26 0.45
CA PHE A 27 14.57 -3.88 0.00
C PHE A 27 15.86 -3.41 -0.70
N TRP A 28 17.03 -3.74 -0.16
CA TRP A 28 18.31 -3.31 -0.74
C TRP A 28 18.73 -4.09 -1.98
N THR A 29 18.20 -5.30 -2.16
CA THR A 29 18.46 -6.14 -3.35
C THR A 29 17.48 -5.87 -4.48
N ALA A 30 16.27 -5.37 -4.18
CA ALA A 30 15.28 -4.98 -5.18
C ALA A 30 15.72 -3.77 -6.00
N THR A 31 15.44 -3.81 -7.29
CA THR A 31 15.65 -2.69 -8.19
C THR A 31 14.52 -1.65 -8.07
N PRO A 32 14.78 -0.37 -8.39
CA PRO A 32 13.73 0.64 -8.44
C PRO A 32 12.58 0.28 -9.41
N ASP A 33 12.88 -0.33 -10.55
CA ASP A 33 11.88 -0.74 -11.54
C ASP A 33 10.96 -1.85 -11.01
N GLU A 34 11.50 -2.83 -10.27
CA GLU A 34 10.70 -3.86 -9.62
C GLU A 34 9.77 -3.28 -8.55
N LEU A 35 10.27 -2.34 -7.73
CA LEU A 35 9.45 -1.64 -6.74
C LEU A 35 8.30 -0.85 -7.40
N LEU A 36 8.59 -0.13 -8.48
CA LEU A 36 7.56 0.58 -9.25
C LEU A 36 6.52 -0.38 -9.83
N GLY A 37 6.96 -1.53 -10.36
CA GLY A 37 6.06 -2.57 -10.88
C GLY A 37 5.11 -3.14 -9.81
N ILE A 38 5.62 -3.37 -8.60
CA ILE A 38 4.80 -3.85 -7.47
C ILE A 38 3.76 -2.79 -7.09
N PHE A 39 4.15 -1.51 -6.96
CA PHE A 39 3.21 -0.46 -6.61
C PHE A 39 2.16 -0.24 -7.70
N ALA A 40 2.54 -0.28 -8.97
CA ALA A 40 1.59 -0.20 -10.09
C ALA A 40 0.58 -1.36 -10.06
N ALA A 41 1.04 -2.59 -9.81
CA ALA A 41 0.16 -3.74 -9.68
C ALA A 41 -0.78 -3.63 -8.47
N MET A 42 -0.30 -3.05 -7.35
CA MET A 42 -1.15 -2.77 -6.18
C MET A 42 -2.22 -1.71 -6.46
N GLU A 43 -1.87 -0.64 -7.19
CA GLU A 43 -2.83 0.39 -7.59
C GLU A 43 -3.91 -0.18 -8.51
N GLU A 44 -3.52 -1.01 -9.48
CA GLU A 44 -4.44 -1.71 -10.38
C GLU A 44 -5.34 -2.71 -9.63
N ALA A 45 -4.77 -3.48 -8.70
CA ALA A 45 -5.53 -4.39 -7.83
C ALA A 45 -6.46 -3.64 -6.87
N GLY A 46 -6.12 -2.39 -6.51
CA GLY A 46 -6.91 -1.51 -5.64
C GLY A 46 -8.19 -1.01 -6.30
N SER A 47 -8.22 -0.84 -7.64
CA SER A 47 -9.45 -0.80 -8.44
C SER A 47 -9.14 -0.60 -9.93
N PRO A 48 -9.76 -1.35 -10.86
CA PRO A 48 -9.97 -0.84 -12.20
C PRO A 48 -11.06 0.26 -12.14
N GLY A 49 -10.65 1.51 -11.89
CA GLY A 49 -11.44 2.71 -12.16
C GLY A 49 -12.22 3.37 -11.01
N ALA A 50 -12.16 2.88 -9.76
CA ALA A 50 -12.78 3.60 -8.63
C ALA A 50 -11.76 4.41 -7.82
N PRO A 51 -11.99 5.71 -7.54
CA PRO A 51 -11.19 6.43 -6.57
C PRO A 51 -11.30 5.74 -5.21
N VAL A 52 -10.15 5.51 -4.54
CA VAL A 52 -10.09 5.00 -3.16
C VAL A 52 -10.75 6.03 -2.24
N ARG A 53 -12.07 5.95 -2.13
CA ARG A 53 -12.81 6.67 -1.10
C ARG A 53 -12.72 5.84 0.17
N PRO A 54 -12.34 6.45 1.31
CA PRO A 54 -12.52 5.79 2.61
C PRO A 54 -13.95 5.27 2.70
N LEU A 55 -14.13 4.04 3.17
CA LEU A 55 -15.45 3.46 3.39
C LEU A 55 -16.24 4.43 4.28
N ASP A 56 -17.32 5.01 3.74
CA ASP A 56 -18.12 5.94 4.52
C ASP A 56 -18.94 5.19 5.56
N ARG A 57 -19.30 5.91 6.63
CA ARG A 57 -20.01 5.33 7.76
C ARG A 57 -21.34 4.69 7.36
N ARG A 58 -22.03 5.28 6.37
CA ARG A 58 -23.31 4.80 5.88
C ARG A 58 -23.17 3.46 5.17
N THR A 59 -22.12 3.30 4.36
CA THR A 59 -21.82 2.06 3.65
C THR A 59 -21.42 0.96 4.64
N LEU A 60 -20.62 1.29 5.65
CA LEU A 60 -20.29 0.34 6.73
C LEU A 60 -21.54 -0.13 7.50
N GLU A 61 -22.44 0.78 7.85
CA GLU A 61 -23.70 0.46 8.56
C GLU A 61 -24.67 -0.38 7.72
N GLN A 62 -24.61 -0.31 6.39
CA GLN A 62 -25.39 -1.19 5.51
C GLN A 62 -24.78 -2.59 5.43
N LEU A 63 -23.46 -2.69 5.26
CA LEU A 63 -22.78 -3.99 5.26
C LEU A 63 -23.00 -4.77 6.57
N GLN A 64 -23.02 -4.10 7.73
CA GLN A 64 -23.35 -4.73 9.02
C GLN A 64 -24.81 -5.19 9.15
N LYS A 65 -25.74 -4.60 8.40
CA LYS A 65 -27.14 -5.05 8.38
C LYS A 65 -27.32 -6.24 7.44
N ASP A 66 -26.58 -6.24 6.34
CA ASP A 66 -26.63 -7.29 5.32
C ASP A 66 -25.89 -8.57 5.79
N ASP A 67 -24.92 -8.44 6.70
CA ASP A 67 -24.22 -9.54 7.37
C ASP A 67 -24.35 -9.42 8.90
N PRO A 68 -25.50 -9.81 9.48
CA PRO A 68 -25.77 -9.66 10.91
C PRO A 68 -25.04 -10.69 11.79
N ASP A 69 -24.44 -11.72 11.19
CA ASP A 69 -23.94 -12.89 11.92
C ASP A 69 -22.45 -12.82 12.29
N GLY A 70 -21.61 -12.11 11.51
CA GLY A 70 -20.20 -11.82 11.84
C GLY A 70 -19.24 -13.01 11.87
#